data_AF-A0A1C3JT61-F1
#
_entry.id   AF-A0A1C3JT61-F1
#
_cell.length_a   1.000
_cell.length_b   1.000
_cell.length_c   1.000
_cell.angle_alpha   90.00
_cell.angle_beta   90.00
_cell.angle_gamma   90.00
#
_symmetry.space_group_name_H-M   'P 1'
#
loop_
_entity.id
_entity.type
_entity.pdbx_description
1 polymer ?
#
loop_
_entity_poly.entity_id
_entity_poly.type
_entity_poly.pdbx_seq_one_letter_code
_entity_poly.pdbx_strand_id
1 'polypeptide(L)'
;MNITELSPQYFVSPQIEIADLESLKSQGFVVVVNNRPDGEAEDQPCSSEIQVAAEQAGLRYVYNPVDLKRLSSKEVAAQDELIKANDKVFAFCRTGTRSSVLWVLAKQEDEMSFVTLVADVMKKGFDLGRCLPAMERLKKR
;
A
#
# COMPACT_ATOMS: atom_id res chain seq x y z
N MET A 1 12.12 9.77 -0.22
CA MET A 1 11.10 8.88 -0.80
C MET A 1 11.71 7.84 -1.75
N ASN A 2 11.31 6.56 -1.68
CA ASN A 2 11.73 5.48 -2.61
C ASN A 2 10.48 4.79 -3.20
N ILE A 3 10.13 5.10 -4.44
CA ILE A 3 8.88 4.64 -5.07
C ILE A 3 9.16 3.40 -5.90
N THR A 4 8.41 2.33 -5.68
CA THR A 4 8.49 1.10 -6.47
C THR A 4 7.16 0.84 -7.16
N GLU A 5 7.19 0.71 -8.48
CA GLU A 5 6.01 0.33 -9.26
C GLU A 5 5.72 -1.16 -9.10
N LEU A 6 4.53 -1.53 -8.61
CA LEU A 6 4.08 -2.93 -8.62
C LEU A 6 3.33 -3.27 -9.90
N SER A 7 2.55 -2.31 -10.42
CA SER A 7 1.86 -2.35 -11.71
C SER A 7 1.68 -0.94 -12.27
N PRO A 8 1.31 -0.75 -13.55
CA PRO A 8 1.32 0.57 -14.20
C PRO A 8 0.59 1.71 -13.47
N GLN A 9 -0.42 1.39 -12.65
CA GLN A 9 -1.23 2.37 -11.92
C GLN A 9 -1.06 2.28 -10.40
N TYR A 10 -0.23 1.37 -9.88
CA TYR A 10 -0.10 1.14 -8.44
C TYR A 10 1.36 1.06 -8.00
N PHE A 11 1.71 1.99 -7.12
CA PHE A 11 3.07 2.22 -6.65
C PHE A 11 3.12 2.12 -5.13
N VAL A 12 4.23 1.64 -4.61
CA VAL A 12 4.45 1.45 -3.17
C VAL A 12 5.71 2.17 -2.70
N SER A 13 5.72 2.58 -1.43
CA SER A 13 6.90 3.20 -0.79
C SER A 13 7.00 2.87 0.71
N PRO A 14 8.20 2.95 1.30
CA PRO A 14 8.36 3.16 2.74
C PRO A 14 7.69 4.46 3.21
N GLN A 15 7.83 4.76 4.51
CA GLN A 15 7.28 5.98 5.10
C GLN A 15 7.69 7.22 4.28
N ILE A 16 6.71 8.10 4.04
CA ILE A 16 6.92 9.41 3.42
C ILE A 16 6.88 10.52 4.46
N GLU A 17 7.45 11.66 4.11
CA GLU A 17 7.30 12.90 4.85
C GLU A 17 6.15 13.73 4.27
N ILE A 18 5.62 14.68 5.06
CA ILE A 18 4.58 15.62 4.60
C ILE A 18 5.06 16.39 3.34
N ALA A 19 6.34 16.76 3.30
CA ALA A 19 6.93 17.49 2.18
C ALA A 19 6.97 16.70 0.86
N ASP A 20 6.83 15.36 0.89
CA ASP A 20 6.84 14.54 -0.32
C ASP A 20 5.52 14.66 -1.13
N LEU A 21 4.43 15.15 -0.52
CA LEU A 21 3.09 15.15 -1.11
C LEU A 21 2.97 16.04 -2.36
N GLU A 22 3.61 17.22 -2.36
CA GLU A 22 3.65 18.08 -3.55
C GLU A 22 4.37 17.39 -4.71
N SER A 23 5.48 16.70 -4.41
CA SER A 23 6.21 15.91 -5.40
C SER A 23 5.33 14.79 -5.96
N LEU A 24 4.61 14.06 -5.11
CA LEU A 24 3.67 13.02 -5.55
C LEU A 24 2.61 13.59 -6.50
N LYS A 25 2.03 14.76 -6.18
CA LYS A 25 1.07 15.40 -7.07
C LYS A 25 1.68 15.75 -8.43
N SER A 26 2.88 16.35 -8.45
CA SER A 26 3.58 16.70 -9.69
C SER A 26 3.92 15.48 -10.57
N GLN A 27 4.12 14.31 -9.96
CA GLN A 27 4.34 13.04 -10.66
C GLN A 27 3.04 12.41 -11.20
N GLY A 28 1.91 13.09 -11.05
CA GLY A 28 0.61 12.68 -11.56
C GLY A 28 -0.13 11.67 -10.69
N PHE A 29 0.32 11.44 -9.45
CA PHE A 29 -0.48 10.67 -8.50
C PHE A 29 -1.76 11.44 -8.16
N VAL A 30 -2.86 10.70 -7.97
CA VAL A 30 -4.16 11.29 -7.62
C VAL A 30 -4.73 10.72 -6.32
N VAL A 31 -4.27 9.53 -5.89
CA VAL A 31 -4.62 8.92 -4.60
C VAL A 31 -3.35 8.57 -3.81
N VAL A 32 -3.34 8.92 -2.53
CA VAL A 32 -2.37 8.47 -1.52
C VAL A 32 -3.06 7.55 -0.53
N VAL A 33 -2.51 6.35 -0.33
CA VAL A 33 -3.02 5.34 0.59
C VAL A 33 -2.04 5.11 1.72
N ASN A 34 -2.48 5.31 2.95
CA ASN A 34 -1.69 5.02 4.13
C ASN A 34 -2.14 3.68 4.75
N ASN A 35 -1.27 2.68 4.68
CA ASN A 35 -1.47 1.37 5.28
C ASN A 35 -0.74 1.20 6.63
N ARG A 36 -0.19 2.28 7.20
CA ARG A 36 0.48 2.32 8.51
C ARG A 36 -0.49 2.81 9.59
N PRO A 37 -0.82 2.01 10.62
CA PRO A 37 -1.49 2.49 11.82
C PRO A 37 -0.71 3.62 12.47
N ASP A 38 -1.39 4.58 13.10
CA ASP A 38 -0.74 5.62 13.88
C ASP A 38 -0.08 5.06 15.14
N GLY A 39 0.98 5.74 15.60
CA GLY A 39 1.67 5.39 16.85
C GLY A 39 2.57 4.16 16.79
N GLU A 40 3.03 3.71 15.62
CA GLU A 40 4.03 2.64 15.52
C GLU A 40 5.46 3.09 15.91
N ALA A 41 5.74 4.39 15.86
CA ALA A 41 7.02 4.98 16.24
C ALA A 41 6.86 6.45 16.67
N GLU A 42 7.79 6.97 17.48
CA GLU A 42 7.77 8.36 17.96
C GLU A 42 8.00 9.38 16.85
N ASP A 43 8.74 9.01 15.82
CA ASP A 43 9.05 9.82 14.65
C ASP A 43 7.99 9.71 13.53
N GLN A 44 6.90 8.98 13.77
CA GLN A 44 5.85 8.80 12.78
C GLN A 44 4.95 10.04 12.71
N PRO A 45 4.79 10.69 11.54
CA PRO A 45 3.78 11.72 11.36
C PRO A 45 2.38 11.13 11.54
N CYS A 46 1.48 11.85 12.20
CA CYS A 46 0.12 11.37 12.41
C CYS A 46 -0.62 11.30 11.07
N SER A 47 -1.45 10.27 10.88
CA SER A 47 -2.21 10.10 9.64
C SER A 47 -3.07 11.32 9.31
N SER A 48 -3.62 12.01 10.33
CA SER A 48 -4.40 13.23 10.15
C SER A 48 -3.59 14.39 9.58
N GLU A 49 -2.31 14.51 9.95
CA GLU A 49 -1.43 15.57 9.44
C GLU A 49 -1.10 15.32 7.96
N ILE A 50 -0.78 14.06 7.62
CA ILE A 50 -0.56 13.64 6.23
C ILE A 50 -1.83 13.85 5.39
N GLN A 51 -3.01 13.53 5.96
CA GLN A 51 -4.29 13.73 5.27
C GLN A 51 -4.51 15.20 4.89
N VAL A 52 -4.39 16.11 5.86
CA VAL A 52 -4.59 17.55 5.62
C VAL A 52 -3.65 18.06 4.54
N ALA A 53 -2.37 17.69 4.61
CA ALA A 53 -1.40 18.09 3.60
C ALA A 53 -1.66 17.47 2.22
N ALA A 54 -2.13 16.21 2.17
CA ALA A 54 -2.45 15.54 0.91
C ALA A 54 -3.63 16.23 0.22
N GLU A 55 -4.67 16.55 0.98
CA GLU A 55 -5.84 17.27 0.50
C GLU A 55 -5.48 18.69 0.01
N GLN A 56 -4.62 19.40 0.74
CA GLN A 56 -4.08 20.71 0.31
C GLN A 56 -3.27 20.62 -0.99
N ALA A 57 -2.52 19.54 -1.19
CA ALA A 57 -1.80 19.25 -2.43
C ALA A 57 -2.74 18.74 -3.57
N GLY A 58 -4.05 18.64 -3.33
CA GLY A 58 -5.02 18.15 -4.31
C GLY A 58 -4.92 16.65 -4.59
N LEU A 59 -4.50 15.88 -3.58
CA LEU A 59 -4.48 14.42 -3.58
C LEU A 59 -5.66 13.88 -2.75
N ARG A 60 -6.32 12.83 -3.24
CA ARG A 60 -7.25 12.06 -2.41
C ARG A 60 -6.45 11.26 -1.41
N TYR A 61 -6.78 11.37 -0.13
CA TYR A 61 -6.17 10.56 0.91
C TYR A 61 -7.07 9.39 1.33
N VAL A 62 -6.50 8.20 1.49
CA VAL A 62 -7.20 7.01 2.00
C VAL A 62 -6.41 6.40 3.15
N TYR A 63 -7.04 6.34 4.31
CA TYR A 63 -6.49 5.64 5.47
C TYR A 63 -7.03 4.21 5.54
N ASN A 64 -6.16 3.22 5.26
CA ASN A 64 -6.48 1.79 5.28
C ASN A 64 -5.41 1.04 6.10
N PRO A 65 -5.30 1.30 7.42
CA PRO A 65 -4.21 0.81 8.26
C PRO A 65 -4.27 -0.72 8.39
N VAL A 66 -3.10 -1.38 8.28
CA VAL A 66 -3.02 -2.84 8.35
C VAL A 66 -2.26 -3.31 9.58
N ASP A 67 -2.94 -4.12 10.39
CA ASP A 67 -2.32 -5.07 11.32
C ASP A 67 -2.30 -6.46 10.68
N LEU A 68 -1.13 -6.97 10.32
CA LEU A 68 -0.97 -8.26 9.67
C LEU A 68 -1.52 -9.43 10.50
N LYS A 69 -1.56 -9.31 11.84
CA LYS A 69 -2.12 -10.35 12.71
C LYS A 69 -3.64 -10.48 12.52
N ARG A 70 -4.31 -9.35 12.29
CA ARG A 70 -5.76 -9.22 12.15
C ARG A 70 -6.23 -8.95 10.72
N LEU A 71 -5.32 -9.03 9.74
CA LEU A 71 -5.60 -8.80 8.33
C LEU A 71 -6.83 -9.61 7.87
N SER A 72 -7.77 -8.92 7.25
CA SER A 72 -9.03 -9.49 6.79
C SER A 72 -9.32 -9.15 5.34
N SER A 73 -10.39 -9.72 4.79
CA SER A 73 -10.88 -9.37 3.45
C SER A 73 -11.31 -7.91 3.34
N LYS A 74 -11.61 -7.22 4.46
CA LYS A 74 -12.01 -5.81 4.46
C LYS A 74 -10.89 -4.90 3.96
N GLU A 75 -9.69 -5.02 4.52
CA GLU A 75 -8.55 -4.18 4.12
C GLU A 75 -8.12 -4.49 2.68
N VAL A 76 -8.25 -5.76 2.25
CA VAL A 76 -7.98 -6.20 0.88
C VAL A 76 -8.99 -5.58 -0.09
N ALA A 77 -10.29 -5.64 0.22
CA ALA A 77 -11.35 -5.06 -0.62
C ALA A 77 -11.18 -3.55 -0.77
N ALA A 78 -10.89 -2.84 0.33
CA ALA A 78 -10.64 -1.40 0.29
C ALA A 78 -9.44 -1.05 -0.62
N GLN A 79 -8.40 -1.87 -0.64
CA GLN A 79 -7.26 -1.66 -1.55
C GLN A 79 -7.60 -2.04 -2.99
N ASP A 80 -8.36 -3.11 -3.20
CA ASP A 80 -8.77 -3.60 -4.52
C ASP A 80 -9.64 -2.57 -5.27
N GLU A 81 -10.53 -1.86 -4.56
CA GLU A 81 -11.30 -0.76 -5.13
C GLU A 81 -10.40 0.34 -5.74
N LEU A 82 -9.31 0.68 -5.05
CA LEU A 82 -8.34 1.68 -5.52
C LEU A 82 -7.48 1.16 -6.66
N ILE A 83 -7.13 -0.13 -6.63
CA ILE A 83 -6.36 -0.79 -7.70
C ILE A 83 -7.17 -0.90 -9.00
N LYS A 84 -8.49 -1.06 -8.88
CA LYS A 84 -9.43 -1.15 -10.01
C LYS A 84 -9.85 0.24 -10.50
N ALA A 85 -9.74 1.27 -9.68
CA ALA A 85 -9.84 2.64 -10.15
C ALA A 85 -8.73 2.87 -11.19
N ASN A 86 -9.06 3.51 -12.31
CA ASN A 86 -8.10 3.85 -13.36
C ASN A 86 -7.27 5.10 -12.98
N ASP A 87 -6.94 5.20 -11.70
CA ASP A 87 -6.24 6.28 -11.04
C ASP A 87 -4.80 5.86 -10.77
N LYS A 88 -3.85 6.81 -10.84
CA LYS A 88 -2.47 6.56 -10.43
C LYS A 88 -2.38 6.61 -8.89
N VAL A 89 -2.25 5.44 -8.27
CA VAL A 89 -2.27 5.23 -6.82
C VAL A 89 -0.85 5.12 -6.25
N PHE A 90 -0.59 5.88 -5.19
CA PHE A 90 0.58 5.77 -4.34
C PHE A 90 0.18 5.19 -2.98
N ALA A 91 0.73 4.06 -2.57
CA ALA A 91 0.47 3.44 -1.28
C ALA A 91 1.74 3.36 -0.44
N PHE A 92 1.66 3.61 0.86
CA PHE A 92 2.81 3.48 1.75
C PHE A 92 2.45 2.84 3.08
N CYS A 93 3.47 2.34 3.76
CA CYS A 93 3.41 2.06 5.18
C CYS A 93 4.78 2.34 5.80
N ARG A 94 5.21 1.68 6.89
CA ARG A 94 6.58 1.83 7.40
C ARG A 94 7.66 1.46 6.37
N THR A 95 7.53 0.30 5.73
CA THR A 95 8.53 -0.28 4.82
C THR A 95 7.99 -0.59 3.42
N GLY A 96 6.75 -0.22 3.11
CA GLY A 96 6.03 -0.61 1.90
C GLY A 96 5.44 -2.04 1.91
N THR A 97 5.90 -2.92 2.81
CA THR A 97 5.49 -4.34 2.87
C THR A 97 3.97 -4.54 2.96
N ARG A 98 3.24 -3.78 3.80
CA ARG A 98 1.79 -3.94 3.97
C ARG A 98 1.00 -3.56 2.71
N SER A 99 1.41 -2.48 2.05
CA SER A 99 0.82 -2.04 0.79
C SER A 99 1.04 -3.07 -0.31
N SER A 100 2.20 -3.73 -0.33
CA SER A 100 2.49 -4.82 -1.25
C SER A 100 1.70 -6.10 -0.93
N VAL A 101 1.53 -6.44 0.35
CA VAL A 101 0.67 -7.57 0.79
C VAL A 101 -0.77 -7.38 0.29
N LEU A 102 -1.35 -6.19 0.49
CA LEU A 102 -2.71 -5.91 0.03
C LEU A 102 -2.82 -5.98 -1.49
N TRP A 103 -1.81 -5.46 -2.21
CA TRP A 103 -1.79 -5.52 -3.69
C TRP A 103 -1.77 -6.97 -4.20
N VAL A 104 -0.93 -7.85 -3.63
CA VAL A 104 -0.89 -9.27 -3.99
C VAL A 104 -2.24 -9.93 -3.72
N LEU A 105 -2.82 -9.71 -2.53
CA LEU A 105 -4.09 -10.33 -2.14
C LEU A 105 -5.29 -9.84 -2.97
N ALA A 106 -5.25 -8.59 -3.43
CA ALA A 106 -6.26 -8.02 -4.32
C ALA A 106 -6.12 -8.57 -5.75
N LYS A 107 -4.90 -8.69 -6.27
CA LYS A 107 -4.61 -9.09 -7.65
C LYS A 107 -4.61 -10.59 -7.91
N GLN A 108 -4.47 -11.44 -6.89
CA GLN A 108 -4.55 -12.89 -7.08
C GLN A 108 -5.91 -13.31 -7.66
N GLU A 109 -5.85 -14.25 -8.59
CA GLU A 109 -7.01 -14.88 -9.22
C GLU A 109 -7.16 -16.34 -8.74
N ASP A 110 -6.02 -16.99 -8.50
CA ASP A 110 -5.86 -18.38 -8.12
C ASP A 110 -4.53 -18.61 -7.35
N GLU A 111 -4.23 -19.86 -7.02
CA GLU A 111 -2.99 -20.21 -6.30
C GLU A 111 -1.72 -19.90 -7.09
N MET A 112 -1.71 -20.12 -8.42
CA MET A 112 -0.52 -19.91 -9.25
C MET A 112 -0.17 -18.43 -9.41
N SER A 113 -1.18 -17.59 -9.61
CA SER A 113 -1.02 -16.13 -9.65
C SER A 113 -0.57 -15.59 -8.30
N PHE A 114 -1.08 -16.11 -7.17
CA PHE A 114 -0.60 -15.73 -5.85
C PHE A 114 0.92 -15.97 -5.69
N VAL A 115 1.40 -17.18 -6.00
CA VAL A 115 2.83 -17.52 -5.91
C VAL A 115 3.68 -16.62 -6.81
N THR A 116 3.21 -16.37 -8.03
CA THR A 116 3.91 -15.52 -9.01
C THR A 116 4.00 -14.07 -8.51
N LEU A 117 2.89 -13.49 -8.05
CA LEU A 117 2.82 -12.12 -7.55
C LEU A 117 3.69 -11.92 -6.30
N VAL A 118 3.70 -12.89 -5.37
CA VAL A 118 4.60 -12.89 -4.21
C VAL A 118 6.06 -12.84 -4.66
N ALA A 119 6.45 -13.74 -5.57
CA ALA A 119 7.83 -13.82 -6.04
C ALA A 119 8.27 -12.51 -6.72
N ASP A 120 7.40 -11.90 -7.52
CA ASP A 120 7.72 -10.66 -8.23
C ASP A 120 7.83 -9.45 -7.28
N VAL A 121 6.97 -9.36 -6.27
CA VAL A 121 7.10 -8.34 -5.22
C VAL A 121 8.39 -8.52 -4.40
N MET A 122 8.77 -9.76 -4.10
CA MET A 122 10.02 -10.05 -3.39
C MET A 122 11.26 -9.66 -4.21
N LYS A 123 11.26 -9.91 -5.54
CA LYS A 123 12.32 -9.43 -6.44
C LYS A 123 12.43 -7.90 -6.47
N LYS A 124 11.32 -7.20 -6.25
CA LYS A 124 11.26 -5.73 -6.15
C LYS A 124 11.72 -5.18 -4.78
N GLY A 125 12.17 -6.05 -3.87
CA GLY A 125 12.81 -5.65 -2.61
C GLY A 125 11.90 -5.64 -1.37
N PHE A 126 10.66 -6.12 -1.47
CA PHE A 126 9.76 -6.25 -0.32
C PHE A 126 9.74 -7.68 0.20
N ASP A 127 10.34 -7.92 1.37
CA ASP A 127 10.29 -9.23 2.02
C ASP A 127 8.88 -9.56 2.51
N LEU A 128 8.18 -10.42 1.77
CA LEU A 128 6.86 -10.93 2.13
C LEU A 128 6.93 -12.23 2.94
N GLY A 129 8.11 -12.83 3.16
CA GLY A 129 8.24 -14.15 3.77
C GLY A 129 7.58 -14.24 5.14
N ARG A 130 7.76 -13.20 5.97
CA ARG A 130 7.13 -13.11 7.30
C ARG A 130 5.62 -12.83 7.25
N CYS A 131 5.10 -12.40 6.10
CA CYS A 131 3.69 -12.09 5.89
C CYS A 131 2.90 -13.27 5.32
N LEU A 132 3.56 -14.28 4.75
CA LEU A 132 2.91 -15.43 4.12
C LEU A 132 1.85 -16.11 5.00
N PRO A 133 2.09 -16.39 6.30
CA PRO A 133 1.05 -17.01 7.14
C PRO A 133 -0.21 -16.15 7.26
N ALA A 134 -0.07 -14.82 7.25
CA ALA A 134 -1.21 -13.92 7.27
C ALA A 134 -1.97 -13.93 5.93
N MET A 135 -1.24 -13.99 4.81
CA MET A 135 -1.74 -13.97 3.44
C MET A 135 -2.46 -15.26 3.04
N GLU A 136 -1.93 -16.43 3.43
CA GLU A 136 -2.49 -17.75 3.09
C GLU A 136 -3.95 -17.92 3.54
N ARG A 137 -4.35 -17.27 4.65
CA ARG A 137 -5.74 -17.25 5.14
C ARG A 137 -6.73 -16.59 4.18
N LEU A 138 -6.22 -15.73 3.29
CA LEU A 138 -6.98 -14.94 2.32
C LEU A 138 -6.63 -15.32 0.87
N LYS A 139 -5.82 -16.39 0.68
CA LYS A 139 -5.45 -16.89 -0.64
C LYS A 139 -6.68 -17.49 -1.33
N LYS A 140 -6.89 -17.13 -2.60
CA LYS A 140 -7.92 -17.74 -3.45
C LYS A 140 -7.46 -19.12 -3.88
N ARG A 141 -8.39 -20.07 -3.93
CA ARG A 141 -8.15 -21.45 -4.34
C ARG A 141 -8.55 -21.65 -5.78
#